data_AF-A0A173RYU1-F1
#
_entry.id   AF-A0A173RYU1-F1
#
_cell.length_a   1.000
_cell.length_b   1.000
_cell.length_c   1.000
_cell.angle_alpha   90.00
_cell.angle_beta   90.00
_cell.angle_gamma   90.00
#
_symmetry.space_group_name_H-M   'P 1'
#
loop_
_entity.id
_entity.type
_entity.pdbx_description
1 polymer ?
#
loop_
_entity_poly.entity_id
_entity_poly.type
_entity_poly.pdbx_seq_one_letter_code
_entity_poly.pdbx_strand_id
1 'polypeptide(L)'
;MKKRVVILFLCMTMVLSMGACGTDSDKKASTQQGTQETASEVFDGPHSAQMKLDLSKLVTKLADYKGIDVTISGNYDVTDDQVEQNLMSLLSYYGITGVEVKDRDTVQKNDYVKVDYTGYLDGDAFDGGSATDTMIDVANNCDATQKTNYIDGFSDGLVGAKVGEEVSSDVTFPENYQSSDLAGKKTTFKFKIKGIYKPVTMDTLTDDMVADAFTEQKITTKKDLVAYVRQVLEKQAANSKSQASISAVEDDLLDKCKVTIPDEYLDARLQEYQHEFEADNCNDTQTLEQYAKNNNTTVDDMKKQWKELMIKQIKIEFIFGRIAEKENITISDDDFKSFVDYLVSSGNSQMADENAVYKYYGGGNKEDGKKTLRQLYVVNQAISYVVEKANITVEPDTQTTESSEN
;
A
#
# COMPACT_ATOMS: atom_id res chain seq x y z
N MET A 1 5.18 12.05 -32.08
CA MET A 1 5.50 10.89 -31.22
C MET A 1 5.60 11.42 -29.80
N LYS A 2 4.54 11.29 -29.01
CA LYS A 2 4.51 11.81 -27.63
C LYS A 2 5.40 10.91 -26.78
N LYS A 3 6.48 11.46 -26.20
CA LYS A 3 7.35 10.79 -25.25
C LYS A 3 6.51 10.35 -24.04
N ARG A 4 6.00 9.12 -24.07
CA ARG A 4 5.58 8.44 -22.85
C ARG A 4 6.90 8.06 -22.17
N VAL A 5 7.37 8.91 -21.26
CA VAL A 5 8.35 8.48 -20.27
C VAL A 5 7.58 7.49 -19.41
N VAL A 6 7.58 6.22 -19.81
CA VAL A 6 7.21 5.15 -18.91
C VAL A 6 8.36 5.14 -17.91
N ILE A 7 8.14 5.79 -16.77
CA ILE A 7 9.06 5.77 -15.66
C ILE A 7 8.92 4.36 -15.07
N LEU A 8 9.54 3.38 -15.72
CA LEU A 8 9.87 2.10 -15.13
C LEU A 8 10.95 2.39 -14.10
N PHE A 9 10.55 2.52 -12.84
CA PHE A 9 11.49 2.20 -11.77
C PHE A 9 11.36 0.70 -11.55
N LEU A 10 12.46 -0.03 -11.74
CA LEU A 10 12.76 -1.08 -10.77
C LEU A 10 12.46 -0.45 -9.41
N CYS A 11 11.52 -1.02 -8.67
CA CYS A 11 11.43 -0.80 -7.24
C CYS A 11 12.69 -1.39 -6.58
N MET A 12 13.87 -0.87 -6.91
CA MET A 12 15.03 -0.80 -6.04
C MET A 12 14.84 0.35 -5.05
N THR A 13 13.60 0.57 -4.59
CA THR A 13 13.46 1.06 -3.25
C THR A 13 14.16 0.03 -2.37
N MET A 14 15.21 0.41 -1.64
CA MET A 14 15.64 -0.24 -0.41
C MET A 14 14.52 -0.25 0.66
N VAL A 15 13.25 -0.30 0.25
CA VAL A 15 12.10 -0.54 1.11
C VAL A 15 11.65 -1.96 0.78
N LEU A 16 12.45 -2.93 1.21
CA LEU A 16 11.95 -4.27 1.50
C LEU A 16 11.14 -4.18 2.79
N SER A 17 9.95 -3.59 2.74
CA SER A 17 8.94 -3.77 3.79
C SER A 17 8.29 -5.15 3.62
N MET A 18 9.07 -6.22 3.78
CA MET A 18 8.52 -7.55 4.03
C MET A 18 8.05 -7.62 5.50
N GLY A 19 6.96 -6.93 5.81
CA GLY A 19 6.16 -7.17 7.00
C GLY A 19 5.08 -8.19 6.66
N ALA A 20 5.37 -9.48 6.84
CA ALA A 20 4.37 -10.54 6.80
C ALA A 20 4.21 -11.15 8.21
N CYS A 21 2.95 -11.18 8.67
CA CYS A 21 2.39 -11.78 9.89
C CYS A 21 2.37 -10.91 11.16
N GLY A 22 1.19 -10.31 11.43
CA GLY A 22 0.83 -9.76 12.73
C GLY A 22 -0.51 -9.01 12.67
N THR A 23 -1.59 -9.69 13.03
CA THR A 23 -2.96 -9.17 13.18
C THR A 23 -3.06 -7.98 14.14
N ASP A 24 -3.91 -7.02 13.76
CA ASP A 24 -4.52 -5.90 14.50
C ASP A 24 -3.99 -5.52 15.91
N SER A 25 -3.52 -4.27 16.05
CA SER A 25 -4.05 -3.30 17.03
C SER A 25 -3.47 -1.89 16.88
N ASP A 26 -4.37 -0.91 16.80
CA ASP A 26 -4.27 0.49 17.22
C ASP A 26 -3.19 1.43 16.63
N LYS A 27 -3.60 2.15 15.57
CA LYS A 27 -3.02 3.46 15.25
C LYS A 27 -3.48 4.51 16.26
N LYS A 28 -2.63 4.84 17.23
CA LYS A 28 -2.61 6.18 17.84
C LYS A 28 -1.50 7.00 17.18
N ALA A 29 -1.92 8.10 16.56
CA ALA A 29 -1.04 9.15 16.09
C ALA A 29 -0.24 9.71 17.27
N SER A 30 1.09 9.51 17.27
CA SER A 30 1.99 10.35 18.05
C SER A 30 2.56 11.43 17.14
N THR A 31 2.09 12.64 17.37
CA THR A 31 2.61 13.88 16.80
C THR A 31 4.03 14.14 17.31
N GLN A 32 4.89 14.59 16.39
CA GLN A 32 6.16 15.30 16.61
C GLN A 32 7.18 14.62 17.54
N GLN A 33 8.18 13.99 16.91
CA GLN A 33 9.51 13.90 17.51
C GLN A 33 10.52 14.51 16.54
N GLY A 34 11.39 15.36 17.11
CA GLY A 34 12.12 16.41 16.43
C GLY A 34 12.99 15.97 15.26
N THR A 35 13.08 16.86 14.28
CA THR A 35 14.18 16.95 13.33
C THR A 35 15.48 17.13 14.09
N GLN A 36 16.12 16.03 14.43
CA GLN A 36 17.55 16.00 14.62
C GLN A 36 18.15 15.67 13.25
N GLU A 37 18.82 16.63 12.62
CA GLU A 37 19.80 16.35 11.57
C GLU A 37 20.90 15.49 12.22
N THR A 38 20.68 14.20 12.38
CA THR A 38 21.80 13.26 12.43
C THR A 38 22.37 13.29 11.03
N ALA A 39 23.47 14.02 10.84
CA ALA A 39 24.30 13.86 9.67
C ALA A 39 24.60 12.37 9.57
N SER A 40 23.94 11.66 8.64
CA SER A 40 24.25 10.27 8.35
C SER A 40 25.74 10.22 8.10
N GLU A 41 26.47 9.49 8.94
CA GLU A 41 27.91 9.33 8.75
C GLU A 41 28.13 8.77 7.34
N VAL A 42 29.08 9.36 6.61
CA VAL A 42 29.40 8.89 5.27
C VAL A 42 29.91 7.47 5.39
N PHE A 43 29.32 6.54 4.65
CA PHE A 43 29.72 5.15 4.60
C PHE A 43 31.22 5.06 4.25
N ASP A 44 32.01 4.46 5.15
CA ASP A 44 33.47 4.41 5.07
C ASP A 44 33.99 3.08 4.49
N GLY A 45 33.10 2.13 4.18
CA GLY A 45 33.41 0.85 3.56
C GLY A 45 33.64 0.91 2.04
N PRO A 46 33.76 -0.24 1.37
CA PRO A 46 33.99 -0.31 -0.08
C PRO A 46 32.77 0.21 -0.87
N HIS A 47 33.00 1.17 -1.76
CA HIS A 47 31.96 1.75 -2.62
C HIS A 47 31.86 1.00 -3.94
N SER A 48 30.76 0.28 -4.15
CA SER A 48 30.46 -0.49 -5.36
C SER A 48 30.43 0.40 -6.61
N ALA A 49 29.96 1.64 -6.48
CA ALA A 49 29.91 2.65 -7.55
C ALA A 49 31.29 3.09 -8.07
N GLN A 50 32.36 2.80 -7.33
CA GLN A 50 33.73 3.11 -7.73
C GLN A 50 34.40 1.93 -8.45
N MET A 51 33.80 0.73 -8.41
CA MET A 51 34.36 -0.47 -9.02
C MET A 51 34.17 -0.46 -10.53
N LYS A 52 35.24 -0.79 -11.27
CA LYS A 52 35.18 -0.91 -12.73
C LYS A 52 34.72 -2.30 -13.12
N LEU A 53 33.52 -2.38 -13.69
CA LEU A 53 32.92 -3.62 -14.17
C LEU A 53 33.01 -3.73 -15.70
N ASP A 54 33.38 -4.90 -16.20
CA ASP A 54 33.33 -5.23 -17.63
C ASP A 54 32.15 -6.19 -17.85
N LEU A 55 30.97 -5.63 -18.12
CA LEU A 55 29.73 -6.40 -18.25
C LEU A 55 29.81 -7.43 -19.38
N SER A 56 30.64 -7.20 -20.40
CA SER A 56 30.87 -8.15 -21.48
C SER A 56 31.56 -9.45 -21.03
N LYS A 57 32.37 -9.37 -19.96
CA LYS A 57 33.00 -10.54 -19.32
C LYS A 57 32.15 -11.13 -18.20
N LEU A 58 31.39 -10.29 -17.48
CA LEU A 58 30.56 -10.72 -16.35
C LEU A 58 29.28 -11.41 -16.81
N VAL A 59 28.67 -10.96 -17.91
CA VAL A 59 27.54 -11.65 -18.57
C VAL A 59 28.08 -12.60 -19.64
N THR A 60 28.62 -13.73 -19.20
CA THR A 60 29.28 -14.74 -20.06
C THR A 60 28.34 -15.39 -21.08
N LYS A 61 27.03 -15.39 -20.83
CA LYS A 61 25.99 -15.75 -21.79
C LYS A 61 24.85 -14.74 -21.68
N LEU A 62 24.65 -13.94 -22.72
CA LEU A 62 23.45 -13.11 -22.88
C LEU A 62 22.47 -13.84 -23.80
N ALA A 63 21.27 -14.12 -23.32
CA ALA A 63 20.20 -14.74 -24.12
C ALA A 63 19.61 -13.75 -25.15
N ASP A 64 18.77 -14.24 -26.05
CA ASP A 64 17.93 -13.37 -26.87
C ASP A 64 16.93 -12.65 -25.98
N TYR A 65 16.79 -11.34 -26.20
CA TYR A 65 15.94 -10.44 -25.40
C TYR A 65 14.97 -9.62 -26.25
N LYS A 66 14.98 -9.80 -27.59
CA LYS A 66 14.04 -9.13 -28.50
C LYS A 66 13.00 -10.15 -28.96
N GLY A 67 11.72 -9.81 -28.84
CA GLY A 67 10.64 -10.71 -29.23
C GLY A 67 10.52 -11.94 -28.34
N ILE A 68 10.97 -11.86 -27.07
CA ILE A 68 10.78 -12.97 -26.12
C ILE A 68 9.31 -13.12 -25.79
N ASP A 69 8.84 -14.37 -25.75
CA ASP A 69 7.47 -14.69 -25.36
C ASP A 69 7.40 -14.84 -23.84
N VAL A 70 6.55 -14.04 -23.21
CA VAL A 70 6.40 -14.02 -21.74
C VAL A 70 4.91 -14.03 -21.41
N THR A 71 4.52 -14.87 -20.46
CA THR A 71 3.13 -14.97 -20.00
C THR A 71 3.02 -14.41 -18.60
N ILE A 72 2.03 -13.54 -18.37
CA ILE A 72 1.68 -13.02 -17.06
C ILE A 72 0.26 -13.47 -16.71
N SER A 73 0.03 -13.77 -15.43
CA SER A 73 -1.30 -14.08 -14.91
C SER A 73 -1.93 -12.84 -14.28
N GLY A 74 -3.22 -12.63 -14.54
CA GLY A 74 -4.00 -11.60 -13.87
C GLY A 74 -5.21 -11.12 -14.67
N ASN A 75 -6.07 -10.37 -13.99
CA ASN A 75 -7.12 -9.57 -14.62
C ASN A 75 -6.78 -8.08 -14.47
N TYR A 76 -6.56 -7.40 -15.59
CA TYR A 76 -6.21 -5.98 -15.64
C TYR A 76 -7.32 -5.12 -16.25
N ASP A 77 -8.50 -5.70 -16.48
CA ASP A 77 -9.67 -4.97 -16.96
C ASP A 77 -10.43 -4.36 -15.78
N VAL A 78 -10.93 -3.14 -15.97
CA VAL A 78 -11.70 -2.41 -14.96
C VAL A 78 -13.17 -2.42 -15.34
N THR A 79 -13.95 -3.20 -14.59
CA THR A 79 -15.40 -3.36 -14.79
C THR A 79 -16.20 -2.27 -14.08
N ASP A 80 -17.45 -2.07 -14.51
CA ASP A 80 -18.37 -1.13 -13.88
C ASP A 80 -18.66 -1.52 -12.42
N ASP A 81 -18.81 -2.82 -12.15
CA ASP A 81 -19.05 -3.36 -10.80
C ASP A 81 -17.89 -3.04 -9.84
N GLN A 82 -16.64 -3.18 -10.30
CA GLN A 82 -15.46 -2.82 -9.50
C GLN A 82 -15.43 -1.31 -9.19
N VAL A 83 -15.81 -0.47 -10.16
CA VAL A 83 -15.89 0.98 -9.95
C VAL A 83 -16.96 1.30 -8.92
N GLU A 84 -18.14 0.70 -9.03
CA GLU A 84 -19.23 0.91 -8.07
C GLU A 84 -18.84 0.47 -6.66
N GLN A 85 -18.28 -0.72 -6.48
CA GLN A 85 -17.85 -1.23 -5.17
C GLN A 85 -16.79 -0.33 -4.51
N ASN A 86 -15.79 0.11 -5.27
CA ASN A 86 -14.76 1.03 -4.77
C ASN A 86 -15.34 2.40 -4.45
N LEU A 87 -16.23 2.91 -5.30
CA LEU A 87 -16.93 4.16 -5.07
C LEU A 87 -17.76 4.08 -3.79
N MET A 88 -18.49 2.99 -3.54
CA MET A 88 -19.29 2.84 -2.32
C MET A 88 -18.42 2.83 -1.06
N SER A 89 -17.27 2.16 -1.13
CA SER A 89 -16.28 2.17 -0.04
C SER A 89 -15.72 3.58 0.21
N LEU A 90 -15.45 4.30 -0.88
CA LEU A 90 -14.98 5.70 -0.84
C LEU A 90 -16.04 6.62 -0.22
N LEU A 91 -17.31 6.51 -0.61
CA LEU A 91 -18.40 7.30 -0.01
C LEU A 91 -18.49 7.12 1.50
N SER A 92 -18.40 5.88 1.98
CA SER A 92 -18.39 5.59 3.42
C SER A 92 -17.22 6.27 4.13
N TYR A 93 -16.02 6.24 3.53
CA TYR A 93 -14.83 6.91 4.06
C TYR A 93 -15.03 8.43 4.17
N TYR A 94 -15.73 9.05 3.22
CA TYR A 94 -16.08 10.47 3.24
C TYR A 94 -17.37 10.78 4.04
N GLY A 95 -17.88 9.83 4.83
CA GLY A 95 -19.03 10.03 5.71
C GLY A 95 -20.40 9.99 5.01
N ILE A 96 -20.44 9.66 3.72
CA ILE A 96 -21.68 9.41 2.98
C ILE A 96 -22.06 7.94 3.19
N THR A 97 -22.68 7.64 4.33
CA THR A 97 -23.09 6.28 4.70
C THR A 97 -24.58 6.02 4.42
N GLY A 98 -25.42 7.05 4.50
CA GLY A 98 -26.85 6.89 4.28
C GLY A 98 -27.58 8.19 3.95
N VAL A 99 -28.75 8.03 3.34
CA VAL A 99 -29.68 9.11 3.01
C VAL A 99 -30.80 9.14 4.03
N GLU A 100 -31.05 10.31 4.60
CA GLU A 100 -32.07 10.49 5.63
C GLU A 100 -33.48 10.21 5.10
N VAL A 101 -34.24 9.43 5.85
CA VAL A 101 -35.65 9.10 5.58
C VAL A 101 -36.52 10.12 6.29
N LYS A 102 -37.31 10.90 5.52
CA LYS A 102 -38.15 12.00 6.05
C LYS A 102 -39.65 11.76 5.92
N ASP A 103 -40.05 10.69 5.23
CA ASP A 103 -41.46 10.36 4.97
C ASP A 103 -42.09 9.49 6.06
N ARG A 104 -41.31 9.08 7.08
CA ARG A 104 -41.79 8.35 8.26
C ARG A 104 -40.90 8.60 9.49
N ASP A 105 -41.47 8.37 10.67
CA ASP A 105 -40.83 8.54 11.98
C ASP A 105 -40.47 7.21 12.67
N THR A 106 -40.95 6.07 12.17
CA THR A 106 -40.87 4.77 12.85
C THR A 106 -39.82 3.88 12.20
N VAL A 107 -38.88 3.36 12.98
CA VAL A 107 -37.76 2.51 12.55
C VAL A 107 -38.25 1.17 12.01
N GLN A 108 -37.65 0.72 10.90
CA GLN A 108 -37.87 -0.59 10.29
C GLN A 108 -36.59 -1.44 10.34
N LYS A 109 -36.74 -2.76 10.20
CA LYS A 109 -35.62 -3.71 10.30
C LYS A 109 -34.44 -3.40 9.37
N ASN A 110 -34.71 -2.93 8.15
CA ASN A 110 -33.67 -2.67 7.14
C ASN A 110 -33.26 -1.19 7.08
N ASP A 111 -33.33 -0.49 8.22
CA ASP A 111 -32.87 0.89 8.33
C ASP A 111 -31.47 0.98 8.89
N TYR A 112 -30.82 2.06 8.53
CA TYR A 112 -29.74 2.61 9.33
C TYR A 112 -30.36 3.60 10.31
N VAL A 113 -29.93 3.58 11.57
CA VAL A 113 -30.47 4.45 12.61
C VAL A 113 -29.34 5.21 13.26
N LYS A 114 -29.45 6.54 13.25
CA LYS A 114 -28.51 7.39 13.97
C LYS A 114 -28.94 7.49 15.41
N VAL A 115 -28.04 7.15 16.34
CA VAL A 115 -28.33 7.11 17.78
C VAL A 115 -27.22 7.72 18.61
N ASP A 116 -27.58 8.14 19.81
CA ASP A 116 -26.65 8.15 20.95
C ASP A 116 -26.99 6.95 21.82
N TYR A 117 -25.99 6.27 22.39
CA TYR A 117 -26.26 5.18 23.33
C TYR A 117 -25.33 5.18 24.53
N THR A 118 -25.82 4.59 25.61
CA THR A 118 -25.08 4.34 26.86
C THR A 118 -25.41 2.94 27.38
N GLY A 119 -24.38 2.14 27.61
CA GLY A 119 -24.46 0.82 28.23
C GLY A 119 -24.40 0.90 29.76
N TYR A 120 -25.22 0.09 30.41
CA TYR A 120 -25.33 -0.01 31.86
C TYR A 120 -25.15 -1.46 32.31
N LEU A 121 -24.35 -1.66 33.35
CA LEU A 121 -24.21 -2.91 34.09
C LEU A 121 -24.72 -2.68 35.51
N ASP A 122 -25.69 -3.47 35.95
CA ASP A 122 -26.31 -3.36 37.29
C ASP A 122 -26.82 -1.94 37.65
N GLY A 123 -27.15 -1.14 36.63
CA GLY A 123 -27.66 0.24 36.78
C GLY A 123 -26.62 1.35 36.63
N ASP A 124 -25.32 1.01 36.63
CA ASP A 124 -24.22 1.95 36.47
C ASP A 124 -23.69 1.94 35.03
N ALA A 125 -23.39 3.12 34.47
CA ALA A 125 -22.79 3.21 33.15
C ALA A 125 -21.34 2.70 33.19
N PHE A 126 -20.95 1.88 32.22
CA PHE A 126 -19.60 1.33 32.16
C PHE A 126 -18.75 1.99 31.05
N ASP A 127 -17.44 2.02 31.28
CA ASP A 127 -16.46 2.62 30.37
C ASP A 127 -16.41 1.88 29.03
N GLY A 128 -16.34 2.64 27.93
CA GLY A 128 -16.38 2.09 26.57
C GLY A 128 -17.77 1.65 26.10
N GLY A 129 -18.81 1.75 26.95
CA GLY A 129 -20.19 1.39 26.61
C GLY A 129 -21.03 2.52 26.01
N SER A 130 -20.45 3.68 25.72
CA SER A 130 -21.21 4.85 25.24
C SER A 130 -20.62 5.44 23.97
N ALA A 131 -21.49 5.87 23.06
CA ALA A 131 -21.11 6.61 21.87
C ALA A 131 -22.21 7.60 21.46
N THR A 132 -21.82 8.63 20.71
CA THR A 132 -22.73 9.65 20.18
C THR A 132 -22.65 9.71 18.67
N ASP A 133 -23.76 10.02 18.02
CA ASP A 133 -23.89 10.18 16.57
C ASP A 133 -23.48 8.93 15.76
N THR A 134 -23.62 7.76 16.36
CA THR A 134 -23.34 6.47 15.74
C THR A 134 -24.45 6.08 14.77
N MET A 135 -24.08 5.54 13.61
CA MET A 135 -25.02 5.00 12.64
C MET A 135 -25.05 3.47 12.76
N ILE A 136 -26.18 2.89 13.16
CA ILE A 136 -26.33 1.45 13.33
C ILE A 136 -27.07 0.85 12.14
N ASP A 137 -26.52 -0.20 11.53
CA ASP A 137 -27.23 -1.07 10.60
C ASP A 137 -28.09 -2.05 11.40
N VAL A 138 -29.40 -1.78 11.47
CA VAL A 138 -30.32 -2.55 12.33
C VAL A 138 -30.44 -3.99 11.86
N ALA A 139 -30.40 -4.24 10.54
CA ALA A 139 -30.59 -5.56 9.99
C ALA A 139 -29.40 -6.48 10.29
N ASN A 140 -28.18 -5.93 10.22
CA ASN A 140 -26.94 -6.69 10.40
C ASN A 140 -26.36 -6.58 11.82
N ASN A 141 -26.97 -5.78 12.70
CA ASN A 141 -26.50 -5.52 14.06
C ASN A 141 -25.02 -5.11 14.09
N CYS A 142 -24.64 -4.13 13.27
CA CYS A 142 -23.27 -3.65 13.16
C CYS A 142 -23.21 -2.13 12.96
N ASP A 143 -22.03 -1.55 13.16
CA ASP A 143 -21.78 -0.16 12.80
C ASP A 143 -21.93 0.01 11.28
N ALA A 144 -22.74 0.95 10.83
CA ALA A 144 -23.06 1.10 9.42
C ALA A 144 -21.87 1.57 8.57
N THR A 145 -20.90 2.24 9.18
CA THR A 145 -19.72 2.82 8.52
C THR A 145 -18.53 1.88 8.57
N GLN A 146 -18.19 1.37 9.76
CA GLN A 146 -17.03 0.50 10.00
C GLN A 146 -17.33 -0.98 9.79
N LYS A 147 -18.61 -1.37 9.74
CA LYS A 147 -19.07 -2.77 9.63
C LYS A 147 -18.56 -3.67 10.76
N THR A 148 -18.26 -3.08 11.92
CA THR A 148 -17.95 -3.81 13.16
C THR A 148 -19.24 -4.33 13.78
N ASN A 149 -19.33 -5.63 14.00
CA ASN A 149 -20.50 -6.25 14.62
C ASN A 149 -20.66 -5.82 16.08
N TYR A 150 -21.90 -5.56 16.48
CA TYR A 150 -22.28 -5.42 17.86
C TYR A 150 -22.61 -6.77 18.48
N ILE A 151 -22.77 -6.79 19.80
CA ILE A 151 -23.22 -7.96 20.56
C ILE A 151 -24.64 -8.32 20.13
N ASP A 152 -24.93 -9.61 20.06
CA ASP A 152 -26.26 -10.11 19.72
C ASP A 152 -27.36 -9.45 20.56
N GLY A 153 -28.42 -9.00 19.88
CA GLY A 153 -29.56 -8.31 20.50
C GLY A 153 -29.36 -6.81 20.74
N PHE A 154 -28.19 -6.24 20.45
CA PHE A 154 -27.90 -4.83 20.70
C PHE A 154 -28.88 -3.88 19.98
N SER A 155 -29.15 -4.11 18.69
CA SER A 155 -30.07 -3.28 17.89
C SER A 155 -31.55 -3.68 17.98
N ASP A 156 -31.92 -4.76 18.67
CA ASP A 156 -33.28 -5.34 18.62
C ASP A 156 -34.36 -4.37 19.10
N GLY A 157 -34.08 -3.60 20.15
CA GLY A 157 -35.00 -2.61 20.71
C GLY A 157 -35.25 -1.39 19.81
N LEU A 158 -34.51 -1.23 18.71
CA LEU A 158 -34.67 -0.09 17.80
C LEU A 158 -35.87 -0.26 16.86
N VAL A 159 -36.24 -1.49 16.47
CA VAL A 159 -37.30 -1.71 15.48
C VAL A 159 -38.66 -1.31 16.06
N GLY A 160 -39.40 -0.47 15.34
CA GLY A 160 -40.71 0.03 15.77
C GLY A 160 -40.67 1.25 16.68
N ALA A 161 -39.48 1.64 17.16
CA ALA A 161 -39.27 2.88 17.89
C ALA A 161 -39.34 4.10 16.97
N LYS A 162 -39.66 5.27 17.54
CA LYS A 162 -39.75 6.52 16.77
C LYS A 162 -38.53 7.42 16.91
N VAL A 163 -38.29 8.24 15.90
CA VAL A 163 -37.30 9.33 15.99
C VAL A 163 -37.62 10.23 17.18
N GLY A 164 -36.61 10.49 18.01
CA GLY A 164 -36.70 11.25 19.25
C GLY A 164 -37.02 10.41 20.49
N GLU A 165 -37.41 9.14 20.34
CA GLU A 165 -37.66 8.26 21.47
C GLU A 165 -36.37 7.73 22.09
N GLU A 166 -36.48 7.38 23.38
CA GLU A 166 -35.49 6.60 24.10
C GLU A 166 -36.00 5.17 24.24
N VAL A 167 -35.20 4.21 23.80
CA VAL A 167 -35.49 2.78 23.90
C VAL A 167 -34.34 2.05 24.55
N SER A 168 -34.54 0.79 24.92
CA SER A 168 -33.50 -0.01 25.56
C SER A 168 -33.47 -1.42 24.97
N SER A 169 -32.26 -1.97 24.87
CA SER A 169 -32.03 -3.38 24.54
C SER A 169 -31.25 -4.03 25.68
N ASP A 170 -31.74 -5.17 26.16
CA ASP A 170 -31.00 -6.01 27.11
C ASP A 170 -30.16 -7.02 26.33
N VAL A 171 -28.86 -7.04 26.57
CA VAL A 171 -27.92 -7.96 25.92
C VAL A 171 -27.14 -8.76 26.95
N THR A 172 -26.61 -9.90 26.53
CA THR A 172 -25.65 -10.68 27.32
C THR A 172 -24.34 -10.69 26.57
N PHE A 173 -23.27 -10.20 27.20
CA PHE A 173 -21.94 -10.27 26.62
C PHE A 173 -21.48 -11.73 26.50
N PRO A 174 -20.75 -12.10 25.43
CA PRO A 174 -20.21 -13.44 25.29
C PRO A 174 -19.31 -13.85 26.47
N GLU A 175 -19.27 -15.15 26.79
CA GLU A 175 -18.42 -15.69 27.85
C GLU A 175 -16.92 -15.48 27.57
N ASN A 176 -16.54 -15.40 26.30
CA ASN A 176 -15.16 -15.20 25.85
C ASN A 176 -14.84 -13.72 25.53
N TYR A 177 -15.61 -12.77 26.06
CA TYR A 177 -15.37 -11.36 25.83
C TYR A 177 -14.05 -10.90 26.48
N GLN A 178 -13.32 -9.99 25.81
CA GLN A 178 -11.99 -9.58 26.24
C GLN A 178 -11.96 -8.88 27.61
N SER A 179 -13.03 -8.16 27.94
CA SER A 179 -13.21 -7.56 29.26
C SER A 179 -13.79 -8.60 30.23
N SER A 180 -13.00 -8.99 31.23
CA SER A 180 -13.42 -9.93 32.29
C SER A 180 -14.60 -9.41 33.10
N ASP A 181 -14.78 -8.09 33.17
CA ASP A 181 -15.83 -7.46 33.96
C ASP A 181 -17.20 -7.52 33.24
N LEU A 182 -17.17 -7.65 31.91
CA LEU A 182 -18.36 -7.74 31.07
C LEU A 182 -18.66 -9.17 30.60
N ALA A 183 -17.66 -10.05 30.51
CA ALA A 183 -17.83 -11.42 30.03
C ALA A 183 -18.98 -12.17 30.75
N GLY A 184 -19.93 -12.71 29.97
CA GLY A 184 -21.11 -13.43 30.46
C GLY A 184 -22.16 -12.57 31.20
N LYS A 185 -21.94 -11.25 31.33
CA LYS A 185 -22.84 -10.36 32.07
C LYS A 185 -24.01 -9.90 31.21
N LYS A 186 -25.15 -9.70 31.87
CA LYS A 186 -26.31 -9.04 31.31
C LYS A 186 -26.16 -7.53 31.51
N THR A 187 -26.40 -6.78 30.45
CA THR A 187 -26.31 -5.32 30.44
C THR A 187 -27.47 -4.72 29.66
N THR A 188 -27.85 -3.50 29.99
CA THR A 188 -28.88 -2.76 29.27
C THR A 188 -28.22 -1.62 28.50
N PHE A 189 -28.45 -1.54 27.20
CA PHE A 189 -28.10 -0.38 26.39
C PHE A 189 -29.32 0.50 26.22
N LYS A 190 -29.19 1.79 26.55
CA LYS A 190 -30.21 2.80 26.28
C LYS A 190 -29.82 3.58 25.04
N PHE A 191 -30.75 3.72 24.10
CA PHE A 191 -30.56 4.40 22.83
C PHE A 191 -31.47 5.61 22.77
N LYS A 192 -30.94 6.73 22.30
CA LYS A 192 -31.72 7.90 21.89
C LYS A 192 -31.69 8.00 20.37
N ILE A 193 -32.85 7.88 19.74
CA ILE A 193 -32.95 7.85 18.28
C ILE A 193 -32.92 9.28 17.74
N LYS A 194 -31.91 9.58 16.92
CA LYS A 194 -31.71 10.90 16.29
C LYS A 194 -32.31 10.97 14.88
N GLY A 195 -32.30 9.87 14.14
CA GLY A 195 -32.82 9.86 12.78
C GLY A 195 -32.79 8.48 12.13
N ILE A 196 -33.56 8.35 11.05
CA ILE A 196 -33.66 7.14 10.25
C ILE A 196 -33.01 7.41 8.89
N TYR A 197 -32.24 6.44 8.42
CA TYR A 197 -31.49 6.53 7.18
C TYR A 197 -31.67 5.23 6.38
N LYS A 198 -31.48 5.32 5.07
CA LYS A 198 -31.25 4.15 4.20
C LYS A 198 -29.79 4.13 3.75
N PRO A 199 -29.21 2.96 3.49
CA PRO A 199 -27.90 2.87 2.87
C PRO A 199 -27.86 3.72 1.60
N VAL A 200 -26.78 4.48 1.40
CA VAL A 200 -26.58 5.16 0.13
C VAL A 200 -26.36 4.10 -0.95
N THR A 201 -27.09 4.25 -2.06
CA THR A 201 -26.90 3.52 -3.30
C THR A 201 -26.53 4.49 -4.41
N MET A 202 -26.05 3.97 -5.54
CA MET A 202 -25.84 4.79 -6.72
C MET A 202 -27.09 5.59 -7.12
N ASP A 203 -28.29 5.01 -7.03
CA ASP A 203 -29.53 5.70 -7.39
C ASP A 203 -29.87 6.85 -6.44
N THR A 204 -29.51 6.71 -5.16
CA THR A 204 -29.79 7.74 -4.14
C THR A 204 -28.69 8.78 -3.99
N LEU A 205 -27.49 8.53 -4.54
CA LEU A 205 -26.37 9.45 -4.50
C LEU A 205 -26.65 10.66 -5.41
N THR A 206 -26.69 11.85 -4.81
CA THR A 206 -26.93 13.10 -5.53
C THR A 206 -25.62 13.87 -5.78
N ASP A 207 -25.65 14.79 -6.75
CA ASP A 207 -24.51 15.67 -7.01
C ASP A 207 -24.20 16.58 -5.81
N ASP A 208 -25.21 17.05 -5.08
CA ASP A 208 -25.00 17.87 -3.87
C ASP A 208 -24.23 17.11 -2.78
N MET A 209 -24.58 15.84 -2.53
CA MET A 209 -23.85 14.99 -1.59
C MET A 209 -22.37 14.86 -1.99
N VAL A 210 -22.11 14.68 -3.29
CA VAL A 210 -20.74 14.60 -3.82
C VAL A 210 -20.00 15.92 -3.69
N ALA A 211 -20.63 17.04 -4.06
CA ALA A 211 -20.02 18.36 -3.99
C ALA A 211 -19.62 18.72 -2.55
N ASP A 212 -20.49 18.42 -1.59
CA ASP A 212 -20.24 18.69 -0.17
C ASP A 212 -19.06 17.85 0.37
N ALA A 213 -19.02 16.55 0.06
CA ALA A 213 -18.01 15.65 0.61
C ALA A 213 -16.65 15.70 -0.10
N PHE A 214 -16.62 16.01 -1.40
CA PHE A 214 -15.41 15.96 -2.23
C PHE A 214 -14.93 17.35 -2.67
N THR A 215 -15.20 18.38 -1.86
CA THR A 215 -14.80 19.77 -2.13
C THR A 215 -13.28 19.90 -2.35
N GLU A 216 -12.46 19.21 -1.55
CA GLU A 216 -10.99 19.26 -1.66
C GLU A 216 -10.47 18.68 -2.98
N GLN A 217 -11.13 17.63 -3.47
CA GLN A 217 -10.83 16.96 -4.74
C GLN A 217 -11.42 17.72 -5.94
N LYS A 218 -12.25 18.75 -5.68
CA LYS A 218 -12.96 19.54 -6.70
C LYS A 218 -13.86 18.69 -7.59
N ILE A 219 -14.47 17.65 -7.01
CA ILE A 219 -15.42 16.78 -7.67
C ILE A 219 -16.82 17.22 -7.23
N THR A 220 -17.65 17.64 -8.18
CA THR A 220 -18.96 18.24 -7.87
C THR A 220 -20.14 17.42 -8.35
N THR A 221 -19.92 16.34 -9.09
CA THR A 221 -21.00 15.50 -9.62
C THR A 221 -20.72 14.03 -9.41
N LYS A 222 -21.77 13.22 -9.27
CA LYS A 222 -21.69 11.76 -9.26
C LYS A 222 -20.95 11.22 -10.47
N LYS A 223 -21.19 11.81 -11.65
CA LYS A 223 -20.51 11.41 -12.89
C LYS A 223 -19.00 11.61 -12.81
N ASP A 224 -18.56 12.76 -12.30
CA ASP A 224 -17.13 13.06 -12.15
C ASP A 224 -16.48 12.15 -11.10
N LEU A 225 -17.20 11.82 -10.02
CA LEU A 225 -16.72 10.87 -9.01
C LEU A 225 -16.53 9.47 -9.61
N VAL A 226 -17.50 8.96 -10.39
CA VAL A 226 -17.39 7.67 -11.09
C VAL A 226 -16.19 7.67 -12.05
N ALA A 227 -16.01 8.75 -12.82
CA ALA A 227 -14.89 8.88 -13.74
C ALA A 227 -13.54 8.93 -13.00
N TYR A 228 -13.48 9.63 -11.87
CA TYR A 228 -12.30 9.70 -11.02
C TYR A 228 -11.92 8.32 -10.47
N VAL A 229 -12.86 7.59 -9.86
CA VAL A 229 -12.62 6.24 -9.32
C VAL A 229 -12.17 5.29 -10.43
N ARG A 230 -12.83 5.33 -11.59
CA ARG A 230 -12.42 4.53 -12.75
C ARG A 230 -10.98 4.82 -13.17
N GLN A 231 -10.61 6.09 -13.31
CA GLN A 231 -9.27 6.48 -13.71
C GLN A 231 -8.21 6.00 -12.70
N VAL A 232 -8.51 6.05 -11.40
CA VAL A 232 -7.64 5.51 -10.35
C VAL A 232 -7.44 4.00 -10.52
N LEU A 233 -8.53 3.26 -10.70
CA LEU A 233 -8.48 1.80 -10.88
C LEU A 233 -7.77 1.40 -12.19
N GLU A 234 -8.02 2.11 -13.29
CA GLU A 234 -7.35 1.87 -14.57
C GLU A 234 -5.85 2.13 -14.47
N LYS A 235 -5.45 3.19 -13.77
CA LYS A 235 -4.04 3.48 -13.49
C LYS A 235 -3.41 2.39 -12.63
N GLN A 236 -4.12 1.92 -11.60
CA GLN A 236 -3.66 0.83 -10.74
C GLN A 236 -3.49 -0.46 -11.54
N ALA A 237 -4.49 -0.86 -12.33
CA ALA A 237 -4.44 -2.05 -13.17
C ALA A 237 -3.30 -1.99 -14.21
N ALA A 238 -3.12 -0.83 -14.86
CA ALA A 238 -2.03 -0.62 -15.80
C ALA A 238 -0.65 -0.72 -15.13
N ASN A 239 -0.50 -0.17 -13.92
CA ASN A 239 0.73 -0.27 -13.14
C ASN A 239 1.00 -1.73 -12.73
N SER A 240 -0.01 -2.44 -12.22
CA SER A 240 0.11 -3.87 -11.86
C SER A 240 0.50 -4.72 -13.06
N LYS A 241 -0.11 -4.49 -14.23
CA LYS A 241 0.26 -5.16 -15.48
C LYS A 241 1.70 -4.87 -15.89
N SER A 242 2.11 -3.61 -15.80
CA SER A 242 3.47 -3.20 -16.11
C SER A 242 4.47 -3.91 -15.19
N GLN A 243 4.21 -3.95 -13.88
CA GLN A 243 5.08 -4.61 -12.92
C GLN A 243 5.17 -6.12 -13.15
N ALA A 244 4.04 -6.78 -13.41
CA ALA A 244 4.03 -8.20 -13.74
C ALA A 244 4.82 -8.50 -15.03
N SER A 245 4.68 -7.65 -16.04
CA SER A 245 5.42 -7.76 -17.31
C SER A 245 6.93 -7.62 -17.11
N ILE A 246 7.35 -6.65 -16.30
CA ILE A 246 8.76 -6.43 -15.95
C ILE A 246 9.31 -7.65 -15.24
N SER A 247 8.66 -8.09 -14.17
CA SER A 247 9.12 -9.22 -13.37
C SER A 247 9.22 -10.49 -14.19
N ALA A 248 8.25 -10.75 -15.08
CA ALA A 248 8.29 -11.93 -15.93
C ALA A 248 9.41 -11.86 -17.00
N VAL A 249 9.73 -10.67 -17.52
CA VAL A 249 10.88 -10.46 -18.42
C VAL A 249 12.21 -10.62 -17.66
N GLU A 250 12.31 -10.09 -16.45
CA GLU A 250 13.50 -10.23 -15.60
C GLU A 250 13.75 -11.70 -15.27
N ASP A 251 12.72 -12.43 -14.85
CA ASP A 251 12.82 -13.86 -14.51
C ASP A 251 13.20 -14.70 -15.74
N ASP A 252 12.60 -14.45 -16.91
CA ASP A 252 12.95 -15.15 -18.15
C ASP A 252 14.44 -14.96 -18.51
N LEU A 253 14.95 -13.74 -18.39
CA LEU A 253 16.35 -13.45 -18.69
C LEU A 253 17.31 -13.96 -17.61
N LEU A 254 16.91 -13.96 -16.34
CA LEU A 254 17.68 -14.54 -15.24
C LEU A 254 17.90 -16.05 -15.45
N ASP A 255 16.89 -16.76 -15.94
CA ASP A 255 16.95 -18.20 -16.20
C ASP A 255 17.82 -18.53 -17.43
N LYS A 256 17.78 -17.68 -18.46
CA LYS A 256 18.44 -17.97 -19.74
C LYS A 256 19.86 -17.41 -19.85
N CYS A 257 20.20 -16.38 -19.08
CA CYS A 257 21.53 -15.77 -19.07
C CYS A 257 22.49 -16.47 -18.08
N LYS A 258 23.79 -16.26 -18.27
CA LYS A 258 24.83 -16.65 -17.29
C LYS A 258 25.61 -15.42 -16.86
N VAL A 259 25.57 -15.16 -15.56
CA VAL A 259 26.20 -14.00 -14.93
C VAL A 259 27.17 -14.46 -13.85
N THR A 260 28.37 -13.91 -13.87
CA THR A 260 29.37 -14.02 -12.81
C THR A 260 29.39 -12.72 -12.02
N ILE A 261 29.23 -12.80 -10.70
CA ILE A 261 29.31 -11.65 -9.81
C ILE A 261 30.69 -11.69 -9.11
N PRO A 262 31.51 -10.63 -9.18
CA PRO A 262 32.72 -10.54 -8.39
C PRO A 262 32.40 -10.49 -6.89
N ASP A 263 33.10 -11.29 -6.07
CA ASP A 263 32.84 -11.37 -4.62
C ASP A 263 33.01 -10.00 -3.94
N GLU A 264 34.03 -9.22 -4.32
CA GLU A 264 34.27 -7.87 -3.80
C GLU A 264 33.10 -6.91 -4.12
N TYR A 265 32.47 -7.06 -5.28
CA TYR A 265 31.33 -6.25 -5.66
C TYR A 265 30.08 -6.62 -4.87
N LEU A 266 29.82 -7.92 -4.68
CA LEU A 266 28.71 -8.37 -3.84
C LEU A 266 28.88 -7.93 -2.38
N ASP A 267 30.09 -8.05 -1.84
CA ASP A 267 30.40 -7.63 -0.47
C ASP A 267 30.20 -6.11 -0.29
N ALA A 268 30.70 -5.29 -1.23
CA ALA A 268 30.46 -3.85 -1.23
C ALA A 268 28.97 -3.50 -1.22
N ARG A 269 28.18 -4.11 -2.12
CA ARG A 269 26.72 -3.88 -2.20
C ARG A 269 25.99 -4.28 -0.93
N LEU A 270 26.41 -5.36 -0.27
CA LEU A 270 25.81 -5.82 0.98
C LEU A 270 26.14 -4.90 2.16
N GLN A 271 27.36 -4.38 2.23
CA GLN A 271 27.76 -3.43 3.27
C GLN A 271 27.07 -2.08 3.09
N GLU A 272 26.99 -1.57 1.85
CA GLU A 272 26.20 -0.38 1.53
C GLU A 272 24.74 -0.55 1.96
N TYR A 273 24.12 -1.67 1.58
CA TYR A 273 22.73 -1.96 1.95
C TYR A 273 22.53 -2.08 3.46
N GLN A 274 23.44 -2.77 4.17
CA GLN A 274 23.37 -2.85 5.64
C GLN A 274 23.48 -1.47 6.28
N HIS A 275 24.39 -0.62 5.80
CA HIS A 275 24.55 0.74 6.31
C HIS A 275 23.28 1.57 6.12
N GLU A 276 22.67 1.53 4.92
CA GLU A 276 21.41 2.23 4.66
C GLU A 276 20.26 1.68 5.50
N PHE A 277 20.17 0.35 5.64
CA PHE A 277 19.18 -0.30 6.49
C PHE A 277 19.30 0.14 7.95
N GLU A 278 20.53 0.18 8.49
CA GLU A 278 20.79 0.65 9.85
C GLU A 278 20.49 2.14 10.00
N ALA A 279 20.80 2.97 9.01
CA ALA A 279 20.47 4.40 9.03
C ALA A 279 18.95 4.64 9.06
N ASP A 280 18.17 3.81 8.36
CA ASP A 280 16.71 3.95 8.28
C ASP A 280 15.97 3.30 9.47
N ASN A 281 16.56 2.27 10.09
CA ASN A 281 15.85 1.42 11.07
C ASN A 281 16.49 1.39 12.46
N CYS A 282 17.72 1.86 12.62
CA CYS A 282 18.45 1.81 13.89
C CYS A 282 18.73 3.21 14.44
N ASN A 283 18.93 3.28 15.75
CA ASN A 283 19.32 4.49 16.48
C ASN A 283 19.95 4.09 17.82
N ASP A 284 20.29 5.07 18.66
CA ASP A 284 20.88 4.86 19.99
C ASP A 284 20.13 3.86 20.89
N THR A 285 18.82 3.68 20.66
CA THR A 285 17.95 2.80 21.46
C THR A 285 17.53 1.51 20.75
N GLN A 286 17.82 1.39 19.44
CA GLN A 286 17.46 0.24 18.62
C GLN A 286 18.65 -0.15 17.74
N THR A 287 19.43 -1.14 18.18
CA THR A 287 20.48 -1.76 17.35
C THR A 287 19.88 -2.72 16.33
N LEU A 288 20.68 -3.17 15.35
CA LEU A 288 20.24 -4.16 14.37
C LEU A 288 19.79 -5.47 15.03
N GLU A 289 20.47 -5.92 16.09
CA GLU A 289 20.07 -7.09 16.87
C GLU A 289 18.72 -6.89 17.57
N GLN A 290 18.48 -5.70 18.11
CA GLN A 290 17.22 -5.38 18.76
C GLN A 290 16.08 -5.29 17.74
N TYR A 291 16.34 -4.69 16.57
CA TYR A 291 15.41 -4.68 15.44
C TYR A 291 15.05 -6.11 15.01
N ALA A 292 16.05 -6.97 14.80
CA ALA A 292 15.85 -8.36 14.42
C ALA A 292 14.97 -9.10 15.44
N LYS A 293 15.29 -8.94 16.74
CA LYS A 293 14.51 -9.54 17.83
C LYS A 293 13.06 -9.05 17.86
N ASN A 294 12.84 -7.75 17.71
CA ASN A 294 11.49 -7.17 17.69
C ASN A 294 10.65 -7.67 16.50
N ASN A 295 11.32 -8.07 15.41
CA ASN A 295 10.69 -8.61 14.20
C ASN A 295 10.75 -10.16 14.14
N ASN A 296 11.01 -10.83 15.27
CA ASN A 296 11.05 -12.29 15.38
C ASN A 296 12.01 -12.97 14.37
N THR A 297 13.17 -12.36 14.11
CA THR A 297 14.22 -12.86 13.22
C THR A 297 15.61 -12.73 13.85
N THR A 298 16.66 -13.15 13.14
CA THR A 298 18.06 -12.97 13.53
C THR A 298 18.81 -12.13 12.51
N VAL A 299 19.89 -11.46 12.93
CA VAL A 299 20.75 -10.70 12.02
C VAL A 299 21.33 -11.58 10.92
N ASP A 300 21.67 -12.83 11.24
CA ASP A 300 22.20 -13.80 10.27
C ASP A 300 21.15 -14.18 9.22
N ASP A 301 19.89 -14.40 9.64
CA ASP A 301 18.79 -14.69 8.71
C ASP A 301 18.50 -13.49 7.81
N MET A 302 18.49 -12.28 8.38
CA MET A 302 18.35 -11.03 7.61
C MET A 302 19.46 -10.90 6.57
N LYS A 303 20.73 -11.06 6.97
CA LYS A 303 21.88 -10.98 6.04
C LYS A 303 21.83 -12.05 4.96
N LYS A 304 21.35 -13.26 5.27
CA LYS A 304 21.14 -14.31 4.28
C LYS A 304 20.08 -13.91 3.26
N GLN A 305 18.94 -13.39 3.70
CA GLN A 305 17.88 -12.90 2.82
C GLN A 305 18.36 -11.73 1.95
N TRP A 306 19.07 -10.76 2.54
CA TRP A 306 19.67 -9.64 1.82
C TRP A 306 20.64 -10.14 0.74
N LYS A 307 21.48 -11.12 1.05
CA LYS A 307 22.40 -11.72 0.09
C LYS A 307 21.68 -12.40 -1.07
N GLU A 308 20.63 -13.16 -0.82
CA GLU A 308 19.84 -13.83 -1.86
C GLU A 308 19.17 -12.82 -2.81
N LEU A 309 18.57 -11.77 -2.24
CA LEU A 309 17.94 -10.69 -3.01
C LEU A 309 18.97 -9.85 -3.79
N MET A 310 20.09 -9.50 -3.14
CA MET A 310 21.17 -8.72 -3.76
C MET A 310 21.80 -9.48 -4.94
N ILE A 311 21.98 -10.79 -4.83
CA ILE A 311 22.46 -11.62 -5.95
C ILE A 311 21.49 -11.54 -7.13
N LYS A 312 20.17 -11.65 -6.90
CA LYS A 312 19.16 -11.51 -7.97
C LYS A 312 19.25 -10.12 -8.61
N GLN A 313 19.30 -9.08 -7.79
CA GLN A 313 19.37 -7.69 -8.21
C GLN A 313 20.61 -7.38 -9.05
N ILE A 314 21.80 -7.77 -8.60
CA ILE A 314 23.06 -7.57 -9.34
C ILE A 314 23.02 -8.31 -10.69
N LYS A 315 22.43 -9.51 -10.75
CA LYS A 315 22.27 -10.23 -12.03
C LYS A 315 21.40 -9.44 -13.00
N ILE A 316 20.27 -8.90 -12.55
CA ILE A 316 19.39 -8.03 -13.35
C ILE A 316 20.19 -6.82 -13.83
N GLU A 317 20.85 -6.09 -12.91
CA GLU A 317 21.68 -4.92 -13.25
C GLU A 317 22.73 -5.23 -14.33
N PHE A 318 23.41 -6.38 -14.21
CA PHE A 318 24.46 -6.77 -15.17
C PHE A 318 23.87 -7.17 -16.51
N ILE A 319 22.77 -7.95 -16.53
CA ILE A 319 22.09 -8.38 -17.77
C ILE A 319 21.59 -7.16 -18.54
N PHE A 320 20.82 -6.29 -17.88
CA PHE A 320 20.22 -5.13 -18.55
C PHE A 320 21.25 -4.03 -18.81
N GLY A 321 22.27 -3.87 -17.98
CA GLY A 321 23.42 -3.02 -18.28
C GLY A 321 24.16 -3.49 -19.54
N ARG A 322 24.36 -4.81 -19.69
CA ARG A 322 24.97 -5.40 -20.89
C ARG A 322 24.11 -5.21 -22.14
N ILE A 323 22.78 -5.27 -22.00
CA ILE A 323 21.83 -4.95 -23.08
C ILE A 323 21.91 -3.46 -23.43
N ALA A 324 21.99 -2.57 -22.44
CA ALA A 324 22.15 -1.14 -22.66
C ALA A 324 23.41 -0.82 -23.48
N GLU A 325 24.56 -1.43 -23.13
CA GLU A 325 25.80 -1.31 -23.91
C GLU A 325 25.61 -1.78 -25.36
N LYS A 326 24.91 -2.90 -25.57
CA LYS A 326 24.69 -3.48 -26.92
C LYS A 326 23.76 -2.63 -27.78
N GLU A 327 22.75 -2.02 -27.16
CA GLU A 327 21.74 -1.20 -27.83
C GLU A 327 22.10 0.29 -27.86
N ASN A 328 23.25 0.68 -27.28
CA ASN A 328 23.68 2.07 -27.11
C ASN A 328 22.65 2.93 -26.36
N ILE A 329 22.00 2.33 -25.35
CA ILE A 329 21.09 3.05 -24.47
C ILE A 329 21.95 3.93 -23.56
N THR A 330 21.72 5.23 -23.66
CA THR A 330 22.46 6.25 -22.91
C THR A 330 21.48 7.22 -22.29
N ILE A 331 21.95 7.96 -21.29
CA ILE A 331 21.19 8.98 -20.60
C ILE A 331 21.76 10.35 -20.93
N SER A 332 20.92 11.26 -21.43
CA SER A 332 21.31 12.66 -21.59
C SER A 332 21.32 13.37 -20.24
N ASP A 333 22.05 14.48 -20.12
CA ASP A 333 22.07 15.25 -18.87
C ASP A 333 20.69 15.85 -18.53
N ASP A 334 19.90 16.20 -19.55
CA ASP A 334 18.54 16.71 -19.37
C ASP A 334 17.58 15.61 -18.86
N ASP A 335 17.68 14.40 -19.41
CA ASP A 335 16.88 13.26 -18.94
C ASP A 335 17.30 12.84 -17.53
N PHE A 336 18.61 12.87 -17.22
CA PHE A 336 19.12 12.62 -15.88
C PHE A 336 18.62 13.65 -14.88
N LYS A 337 18.64 14.94 -15.25
CA LYS A 337 18.12 15.99 -14.38
C LYS A 337 16.63 15.80 -14.12
N SER A 338 15.85 15.49 -15.16
CA SER A 338 14.41 15.23 -15.02
C SER A 338 14.12 14.03 -14.12
N PHE A 339 14.96 13.00 -14.18
CA PHE A 339 14.90 11.84 -13.31
C PHE A 339 15.17 12.19 -11.84
N VAL A 340 16.20 13.01 -11.58
CA VAL A 340 16.51 13.49 -10.23
C VAL A 340 15.42 14.41 -9.70
N ASP A 341 14.91 15.33 -10.50
CA ASP A 341 13.81 16.24 -10.14
C ASP A 341 12.55 15.43 -9.77
N TYR A 342 12.29 14.33 -10.48
CA TYR A 342 11.20 13.41 -10.13
C TYR A 342 11.41 12.77 -8.76
N LEU A 343 12.61 12.25 -8.48
CA LEU A 343 12.95 11.66 -7.17
C LEU A 343 12.81 12.67 -6.03
N VAL A 344 13.19 13.93 -6.25
CA VAL A 344 12.96 15.01 -5.28
C VAL A 344 11.47 15.26 -5.06
N SER A 345 10.66 15.28 -6.13
CA SER A 345 9.22 15.56 -6.02
C SER A 345 8.40 14.42 -5.40
N SER A 346 8.90 13.19 -5.47
CA SER A 346 8.22 11.97 -5.00
C SER A 346 8.82 11.37 -3.74
N GLY A 347 10.00 11.84 -3.34
CA GLY A 347 10.74 11.36 -2.17
C GLY A 347 10.19 11.87 -0.84
N ASN A 348 10.69 11.29 0.24
CA ASN A 348 10.40 11.71 1.61
C ASN A 348 11.35 12.87 2.03
N SER A 349 11.33 13.24 3.31
CA SER A 349 12.20 14.29 3.85
C SER A 349 13.71 14.03 3.69
N GLN A 350 14.15 12.79 3.50
CA GLN A 350 15.56 12.43 3.25
C GLN A 350 15.99 12.73 1.80
N MET A 351 15.04 12.98 0.89
CA MET A 351 15.28 13.30 -0.52
C MET A 351 14.77 14.71 -0.88
N ALA A 352 14.88 15.66 0.06
CA ALA A 352 14.31 17.00 -0.06
C ALA A 352 14.89 17.86 -1.21
N ASP A 353 16.09 17.55 -1.69
CA ASP A 353 16.73 18.20 -2.83
C ASP A 353 17.68 17.25 -3.58
N GLU A 354 18.23 17.73 -4.70
CA GLU A 354 19.16 16.98 -5.55
C GLU A 354 20.40 16.47 -4.79
N ASN A 355 20.97 17.26 -3.87
CA ASN A 355 22.13 16.81 -3.10
C ASN A 355 21.75 15.72 -2.11
N ALA A 356 20.58 15.84 -1.48
CA ALA A 356 20.05 14.84 -0.57
C ALA A 356 19.82 13.51 -1.30
N VAL A 357 19.23 13.55 -2.50
CA VAL A 357 19.08 12.38 -3.38
C VAL A 357 20.44 11.74 -3.68
N TYR A 358 21.45 12.52 -4.10
CA TYR A 358 22.76 11.95 -4.37
C TYR A 358 23.46 11.35 -3.15
N LYS A 359 23.26 11.94 -1.97
CA LYS A 359 23.82 11.38 -0.74
C LYS A 359 23.12 10.07 -0.37
N TYR A 360 21.79 10.02 -0.50
CA TYR A 360 21.00 8.83 -0.22
C TYR A 360 21.50 7.63 -1.05
N TYR A 361 21.56 7.76 -2.38
CA TYR A 361 21.99 6.68 -3.27
C TYR A 361 23.51 6.43 -3.31
N GLY A 362 24.28 7.14 -2.48
CA GLY A 362 25.74 7.07 -2.46
C GLY A 362 26.32 6.84 -1.07
N GLY A 363 25.53 6.38 -0.09
CA GLY A 363 26.01 6.20 1.29
C GLY A 363 26.63 7.47 1.88
N GLY A 364 26.02 8.63 1.61
CA GLY A 364 26.55 9.94 1.99
C GLY A 364 27.53 10.57 0.99
N ASN A 365 28.02 9.82 -0.02
CA ASN A 365 28.89 10.32 -1.08
C ASN A 365 28.10 10.76 -2.32
N LYS A 366 28.08 12.07 -2.57
CA LYS A 366 27.35 12.66 -3.70
C LYS A 366 27.82 12.17 -5.08
N GLU A 367 29.11 12.00 -5.29
CA GLU A 367 29.61 11.61 -6.62
C GLU A 367 29.33 10.14 -6.93
N ASP A 368 29.35 9.30 -5.90
CA ASP A 368 28.97 7.89 -6.05
C ASP A 368 27.47 7.74 -6.26
N GLY A 369 26.63 8.47 -5.52
CA GLY A 369 25.19 8.44 -5.77
C GLY A 369 24.78 8.96 -7.14
N LYS A 370 25.48 9.96 -7.69
CA LYS A 370 25.29 10.37 -9.10
C LYS A 370 25.59 9.23 -10.08
N LYS A 371 26.69 8.50 -9.88
CA LYS A 371 27.05 7.36 -10.74
C LYS A 371 26.02 6.25 -10.62
N THR A 372 25.63 5.90 -9.39
CA THR A 372 24.60 4.90 -9.10
C THR A 372 23.30 5.25 -9.80
N LEU A 373 22.79 6.47 -9.64
CA LEU A 373 21.54 6.89 -10.28
C LEU A 373 21.59 6.87 -11.80
N ARG A 374 22.72 7.26 -12.41
CA ARG A 374 22.89 7.16 -13.87
C ARG A 374 22.87 5.70 -14.34
N GLN A 375 23.56 4.82 -13.62
CA GLN A 375 23.56 3.38 -13.89
C GLN A 375 22.14 2.82 -13.79
N LEU A 376 21.43 3.11 -12.70
CA LEU A 376 20.06 2.67 -12.47
C LEU A 376 19.10 3.14 -13.56
N TYR A 377 19.18 4.40 -13.98
CA TYR A 377 18.36 4.91 -15.06
C TYR A 377 18.62 4.15 -16.37
N VAL A 378 19.88 3.94 -16.74
CA VAL A 378 20.24 3.22 -17.97
C VAL A 378 19.74 1.77 -17.95
N VAL A 379 19.88 1.09 -16.79
CA VAL A 379 19.33 -0.26 -16.57
C VAL A 379 17.80 -0.26 -16.73
N ASN A 380 17.10 0.70 -16.11
CA ASN A 380 15.65 0.84 -16.23
C ASN A 380 15.19 1.10 -17.67
N GLN A 381 15.93 1.91 -18.43
CA GLN A 381 15.67 2.12 -19.86
C GLN A 381 15.87 0.83 -20.67
N ALA A 382 16.89 0.03 -20.34
CA ALA A 382 17.09 -1.26 -20.99
C ALA A 382 15.98 -2.27 -20.65
N ILE A 383 15.50 -2.32 -19.41
CA ILE A 383 14.32 -3.13 -19.04
C ILE A 383 13.12 -2.68 -19.84
N SER A 384 12.83 -1.38 -19.86
CA SER A 384 11.73 -0.80 -20.63
C SER A 384 11.81 -1.17 -22.11
N TYR A 385 13.01 -1.09 -22.68
CA TYR A 385 13.27 -1.48 -24.06
C TYR A 385 12.96 -2.96 -24.30
N VAL A 386 13.40 -3.86 -23.43
CA VAL A 386 13.13 -5.30 -23.56
C VAL A 386 11.64 -5.59 -23.42
N VAL A 387 10.98 -5.02 -22.42
CA VAL A 387 9.53 -5.17 -22.19
C VAL A 387 8.73 -4.68 -23.41
N GLU A 388 9.09 -3.54 -24.01
CA GLU A 388 8.44 -3.03 -25.23
C GLU A 388 8.61 -3.97 -26.43
N LYS A 389 9.71 -4.73 -26.48
CA LYS A 389 9.99 -5.70 -27.54
C LYS A 389 9.53 -7.12 -27.21
N ALA A 390 9.01 -7.37 -26.02
CA ALA A 390 8.52 -8.69 -25.61
C ALA A 390 7.09 -8.93 -26.12
N ASN A 391 6.78 -10.18 -26.43
CA ASN A 391 5.41 -10.63 -26.73
C ASN A 391 4.76 -11.05 -25.41
N ILE A 392 4.08 -10.10 -24.76
CA ILE A 392 3.42 -10.33 -23.46
C ILE A 392 2.02 -10.88 -23.68
N THR A 393 1.78 -12.11 -23.24
CA THR A 393 0.46 -12.73 -23.19
C THR A 393 -0.09 -12.63 -21.77
N VAL A 394 -1.38 -12.28 -21.64
CA VAL A 394 -2.07 -12.26 -20.34
C VAL A 394 -3.00 -13.47 -20.27
N GLU A 395 -2.84 -14.27 -19.24
CA GLU A 395 -3.76 -15.36 -18.91
C GLU A 395 -4.55 -15.02 -17.65
N PRO A 396 -5.83 -15.41 -17.56
CA PRO A 396 -6.60 -15.23 -16.34
C PRO A 396 -5.98 -16.04 -15.20
N ASP A 397 -6.08 -15.52 -13.97
CA ASP A 397 -5.63 -16.25 -12.78
C ASP A 397 -6.37 -17.59 -12.68
N THR A 398 -5.62 -18.68 -12.57
CA THR A 398 -6.18 -20.05 -12.43
C THR A 398 -6.72 -20.35 -11.04
N GLN A 399 -6.75 -19.37 -10.13
CA GLN A 399 -7.28 -19.50 -8.77
C GLN A 399 -8.58 -18.72 -8.59
N THR A 400 -9.71 -19.24 -9.08
CA THR A 400 -11.04 -19.03 -8.48
C THR A 400 -12.09 -19.90 -9.17
N THR A 401 -12.24 -21.15 -8.70
CA THR A 401 -13.48 -21.95 -8.85
C THR A 401 -13.56 -23.03 -7.75
N GLU A 402 -13.15 -22.74 -6.52
CA GLU A 402 -13.49 -23.61 -5.38
C GLU A 402 -13.69 -22.76 -4.12
N SER A 403 -14.87 -22.12 -3.99
CA SER A 403 -15.49 -21.85 -2.67
C SER A 403 -16.74 -20.96 -2.82
N SER A 404 -17.91 -21.58 -2.95
CA SER A 404 -19.16 -21.19 -2.25
C SER A 404 -20.36 -22.03 -2.69
N GLU A 405 -20.24 -23.36 -2.58
CA GLU A 405 -21.41 -24.20 -2.29
C GLU A 405 -21.09 -24.98 -1.01
N ASN A 406 -21.50 -24.40 0.12
CA ASN A 406 -22.06 -25.11 1.28
C ASN A 406 -22.63 -24.11 2.28
#